data_AF-A0A358M8I2-F1
#
_entry.id   AF-A0A358M8I2-F1
#
_cell.length_a   1.000
_cell.length_b   1.000
_cell.length_c   1.000
_cell.angle_alpha   90.00
_cell.angle_beta   90.00
_cell.angle_gamma   90.00
#
_symmetry.space_group_name_H-M   'P 1'
#
loop_
_entity.id
_entity.type
_entity.pdbx_description
1 polymer ?
#
loop_
_entity_poly.entity_id
_entity_poly.type
_entity_poly.pdbx_seq_one_letter_code
_entity_poly.pdbx_strand_id
1 'polypeptide(L)'
;LCGGYAKAFQYLAEAAGIRCTTVTGHKKDGEPHIWNLVILDGEGYYVDVTWDDPVPLSETENSEERGEVFYNYFCITEEELLRTHVIDGEDNIALPDCTAETYNYFIYHDAYLETYSLDGAARILERAASAAQKMAYIKFSGEEDMDLAIHELFEEKEIFDILAAAGCETGTASYSRDAEHSILTVNFGYV
;
A
#
# COMPACT_ATOMS: atom_id res chain seq x y z
N LEU A 1 10.30 17.13 7.75
CA LEU A 1 9.38 16.14 8.34
C LEU A 1 9.81 14.72 7.94
N CYS A 2 9.88 14.41 6.63
CA CYS A 2 10.33 13.12 6.06
C CYS A 2 11.67 12.60 6.62
N GLY A 3 12.71 13.44 6.71
CA GLY A 3 14.00 13.01 7.26
C GLY A 3 13.96 12.55 8.72
N GLY A 4 12.94 12.93 9.50
CA GLY A 4 12.72 12.41 10.86
C GLY A 4 12.14 11.01 10.84
N TYR A 5 11.12 10.79 10.00
CA TYR A 5 10.48 9.48 9.79
C TYR A 5 11.49 8.46 9.27
N ALA A 6 12.21 8.79 8.20
CA ALA A 6 13.17 7.88 7.57
C ALA A 6 14.32 7.49 8.52
N LYS A 7 14.80 8.42 9.34
CA LYS A 7 15.84 8.14 10.35
C LYS A 7 15.32 7.33 11.52
N ALA A 8 14.08 7.58 11.97
CA ALA A 8 13.44 6.80 13.02
C ALA A 8 13.21 5.35 12.57
N PHE A 9 12.71 5.15 11.34
CA PHE A 9 12.55 3.83 10.76
C PHE A 9 13.89 3.11 10.62
N GLN A 10 14.92 3.76 10.07
CA GLN A 10 16.27 3.19 10.00
C GLN A 10 16.77 2.75 11.38
N TYR A 11 16.63 3.60 12.41
CA TYR A 11 17.06 3.26 13.77
C TYR A 11 16.34 2.00 14.31
N LEU A 12 15.03 1.88 14.10
CA LEU A 12 14.26 0.71 14.53
C LEU A 12 14.61 -0.54 13.73
N ALA A 13 14.79 -0.42 12.42
CA ALA A 13 15.19 -1.53 11.55
C ALA A 13 16.58 -2.06 11.95
N GLU A 14 17.56 -1.18 12.15
CA GLU A 14 18.89 -1.53 12.61
C GLU A 14 18.86 -2.20 13.99
N ALA A 15 18.04 -1.68 14.92
CA ALA A 15 17.84 -2.30 16.23
C ALA A 15 17.21 -3.70 16.15
N ALA A 16 16.41 -3.98 15.12
CA ALA A 16 15.86 -5.29 14.81
C ALA A 16 16.83 -6.20 14.02
N GLY A 17 18.04 -5.73 13.68
CA GLY A 17 19.02 -6.47 12.91
C GLY A 17 18.78 -6.45 11.38
N ILE A 18 17.91 -5.56 10.91
CA ILE A 18 17.62 -5.37 9.48
C ILE A 18 18.56 -4.30 8.93
N ARG A 19 19.24 -4.62 7.83
CA ARG A 19 20.08 -3.62 7.13
C ARG A 19 19.16 -2.59 6.48
N CYS A 20 19.34 -1.33 6.84
CA CYS A 20 18.54 -0.22 6.36
C CYS A 20 19.44 1.00 6.13
N THR A 21 19.13 1.81 5.12
CA THR A 21 19.75 3.13 4.90
C THR A 21 18.69 4.13 4.48
N THR A 22 18.93 5.42 4.72
CA THR A 22 18.16 6.48 4.06
C THR A 22 18.58 6.62 2.61
N VAL A 23 17.61 6.97 1.76
CA VAL A 23 17.80 7.34 0.35
C VAL A 23 17.27 8.75 0.17
N THR A 24 18.05 9.60 -0.49
CA THR A 24 17.67 10.99 -0.81
C THR A 24 17.19 11.12 -2.24
N GLY A 25 16.26 12.02 -2.47
CA GLY A 25 15.71 12.29 -3.78
C GLY A 25 14.69 13.41 -3.73
N HIS A 26 13.74 13.35 -4.65
CA HIS A 26 12.63 14.28 -4.68
C HIS A 26 11.36 13.61 -5.25
N LYS A 27 10.22 14.22 -4.98
CA LYS A 27 8.94 13.87 -5.64
C LYS A 27 9.00 14.26 -7.12
N LYS A 28 8.07 13.77 -7.94
CA LYS A 28 7.98 14.18 -9.37
C LYS A 28 7.83 15.70 -9.57
N ASP A 29 7.24 16.43 -8.62
CA ASP A 29 7.11 17.89 -8.68
C ASP A 29 8.37 18.67 -8.26
N GLY A 30 9.42 17.96 -7.82
CA GLY A 30 10.71 18.52 -7.42
C GLY A 30 10.83 18.83 -5.93
N GLU A 31 9.83 18.55 -5.09
CA GLU A 31 9.97 18.71 -3.64
C GLU A 31 10.98 17.69 -3.07
N PRO A 32 12.03 18.13 -2.32
CA PRO A 32 13.00 17.22 -1.72
C PRO A 32 12.36 16.22 -0.76
N HIS A 33 12.76 14.96 -0.86
CA HIS A 33 12.20 13.89 -0.05
C HIS A 33 13.26 12.86 0.36
N ILE A 34 12.99 12.13 1.45
CA ILE A 34 13.89 11.12 2.01
C ILE A 34 13.06 9.93 2.47
N TRP A 35 13.45 8.74 2.01
CA TRP A 35 12.83 7.46 2.36
C TRP A 35 13.92 6.44 2.72
N ASN A 36 13.58 5.16 2.78
CA ASN A 36 14.49 4.10 3.18
C ASN A 36 14.67 3.03 2.09
N LEU A 37 15.83 2.38 2.12
CA LEU A 37 16.09 1.10 1.45
C LEU A 37 16.44 0.08 2.53
N VAL A 38 15.80 -1.08 2.47
CA VAL A 38 16.03 -2.21 3.38
C VAL A 38 16.52 -3.43 2.61
N ILE A 39 17.31 -4.28 3.28
CA ILE A 39 17.70 -5.59 2.75
C ILE A 39 17.04 -6.68 3.58
N LEU A 40 16.20 -7.48 2.92
CA LEU A 40 15.49 -8.62 3.50
C LEU A 40 15.91 -9.88 2.74
N ASP A 41 16.46 -10.87 3.45
CA ASP A 41 16.97 -12.13 2.89
C ASP A 41 17.92 -11.99 1.69
N GLY A 42 18.64 -10.88 1.62
CA GLY A 42 19.61 -10.59 0.54
C GLY A 42 19.06 -9.74 -0.59
N GLU A 43 17.75 -9.51 -0.63
CA GLU A 43 17.07 -8.71 -1.65
C GLU A 43 16.78 -7.28 -1.16
N GLY A 44 16.88 -6.31 -2.08
CA GLY A 44 16.65 -4.89 -1.81
C GLY A 44 15.18 -4.48 -2.00
N TYR A 45 14.69 -3.63 -1.10
CA TYR A 45 13.35 -3.05 -1.18
C TYR A 45 13.34 -1.60 -0.75
N TYR A 46 12.48 -0.79 -1.35
CA TYR A 46 12.21 0.56 -0.88
C TYR A 46 11.07 0.59 0.14
N VAL A 47 11.20 1.49 1.11
CA VAL A 47 10.19 1.75 2.13
C VAL A 47 10.05 3.25 2.32
N ASP A 48 8.85 3.79 2.15
CA ASP A 48 8.54 5.19 2.48
C ASP A 48 7.47 5.32 3.56
N VAL A 49 7.92 5.20 4.82
CA VAL A 49 7.06 5.37 6.00
C VAL A 49 6.47 6.78 6.16
N THR A 50 6.94 7.77 5.41
CA THR A 50 6.37 9.13 5.47
C THR A 50 5.09 9.19 4.65
N TRP A 51 5.06 8.53 3.49
CA TRP A 51 3.89 8.53 2.60
C TRP A 51 2.89 7.43 2.96
N ASP A 52 3.35 6.40 3.68
CA ASP A 52 2.48 5.42 4.33
C ASP A 52 1.81 5.95 5.62
N ASP A 53 2.20 7.13 6.12
CA ASP A 53 1.57 7.77 7.29
C ASP A 53 0.29 8.51 6.90
N PRO A 54 -0.89 8.09 7.40
CA PRO A 54 -2.17 8.74 7.11
C PRO A 54 -2.23 10.12 7.75
N VAL A 55 -2.13 11.17 6.95
CA VAL A 55 -2.37 12.54 7.43
C VAL A 55 -3.87 12.72 7.70
N PRO A 56 -4.30 13.07 8.93
CA PRO A 56 -5.71 13.27 9.23
C PRO A 56 -6.32 14.38 8.36
N LEU A 57 -7.49 14.14 7.79
CA LEU A 57 -8.16 15.06 6.87
C LEU A 57 -8.69 16.35 7.55
N SER A 58 -8.63 16.48 8.89
CA SER A 58 -8.93 17.76 9.54
C SER A 58 -8.27 17.93 10.92
N GLU A 59 -7.85 19.15 11.24
CA GLU A 59 -7.40 19.56 12.59
C GLU A 59 -8.56 19.68 13.60
N THR A 60 -9.81 19.54 13.16
CA THR A 60 -11.02 19.73 13.98
C THR A 60 -11.58 18.46 14.59
N GLU A 61 -11.13 17.30 14.13
CA GLU A 61 -11.51 16.04 14.76
C GLU A 61 -10.49 15.73 15.85
N ASN A 62 -10.98 15.74 17.09
CA ASN A 62 -10.28 15.13 18.22
C ASN A 62 -10.38 13.60 18.06
N SER A 63 -9.88 13.07 16.93
CA SER A 63 -10.02 11.67 16.59
C SER A 63 -8.93 10.88 17.33
N GLU A 64 -9.32 10.29 18.45
CA GLU A 64 -8.59 9.16 19.04
C GLU A 64 -8.50 7.98 18.06
N GLU A 65 -9.25 8.01 16.96
CA GLU A 65 -9.00 7.23 15.75
C GLU A 65 -7.78 7.81 15.02
N ARG A 66 -6.61 7.24 15.33
CA ARG A 66 -5.45 7.34 14.43
C ARG A 66 -5.90 6.88 13.05
N GLY A 67 -5.62 7.67 12.02
CA GLY A 67 -5.85 7.25 10.64
C GLY A 67 -5.24 5.88 10.36
N GLU A 68 -5.79 5.17 9.39
CA GLU A 68 -5.32 3.83 9.05
C GLU A 68 -4.01 3.88 8.29
N VAL A 69 -3.03 3.09 8.75
CA VAL A 69 -1.70 3.02 8.15
C VAL A 69 -1.81 2.44 6.74
N PHE A 70 -1.26 3.16 5.76
CA PHE A 70 -1.13 2.64 4.41
C PHE A 70 0.18 1.84 4.28
N TYR A 71 0.24 0.97 3.28
CA TYR A 71 1.43 0.15 2.99
C TYR A 71 1.75 0.19 1.49
N ASN A 72 1.35 1.28 0.83
CA ASN A 72 1.47 1.47 -0.61
C ASN A 72 2.95 1.55 -1.00
N TYR A 73 3.80 2.03 -0.07
CA TYR A 73 5.23 2.17 -0.22
C TYR A 73 6.04 1.17 0.61
N PHE A 74 5.40 0.13 1.17
CA PHE A 74 6.09 -0.83 2.02
C PHE A 74 6.67 -2.00 1.23
N CYS A 75 8.00 -2.03 1.16
CA CYS A 75 8.79 -3.04 0.47
C CYS A 75 8.48 -3.12 -1.04
N ILE A 76 8.47 -1.96 -1.70
CA ILE A 76 8.22 -1.85 -3.14
C ILE A 76 9.51 -1.94 -3.96
N THR A 77 9.34 -2.25 -5.24
CA THR A 77 10.42 -2.25 -6.24
C THR A 77 10.84 -0.84 -6.64
N GLU A 78 11.98 -0.72 -7.31
CA GLU A 78 12.42 0.53 -7.94
C GLU A 78 11.41 1.00 -9.00
N GLU A 79 10.85 0.08 -9.80
CA GLU A 79 9.86 0.43 -10.82
C GLU A 79 8.64 1.11 -10.20
N GLU A 80 8.10 0.55 -9.11
CA GLU A 80 6.98 1.13 -8.37
C GLU A 80 7.37 2.48 -7.73
N LEU A 81 8.53 2.56 -7.07
CA LEU A 81 9.00 3.79 -6.44
C LEU A 81 9.11 4.94 -7.47
N LEU A 82 9.68 4.65 -8.65
CA LEU A 82 9.93 5.62 -9.70
C LEU A 82 8.65 6.15 -10.38
N ARG A 83 7.47 5.63 -10.05
CA ARG A 83 6.19 6.22 -10.47
C ARG A 83 5.97 7.58 -9.80
N THR A 84 6.40 7.74 -8.55
CA THR A 84 6.12 8.94 -7.73
C THR A 84 7.38 9.65 -7.24
N HIS A 85 8.53 8.96 -7.26
CA HIS A 85 9.81 9.48 -6.80
C HIS A 85 10.85 9.59 -7.92
N VAL A 86 11.92 10.32 -7.61
CA VAL A 86 13.17 10.40 -8.38
C VAL A 86 14.31 10.27 -7.38
N ILE A 87 15.22 9.32 -7.60
CA ILE A 87 16.40 9.09 -6.75
C ILE A 87 17.51 10.06 -7.15
N ASP A 88 18.11 10.76 -6.18
CA ASP A 88 19.28 11.62 -6.43
C ASP A 88 20.55 10.75 -6.51
N GLY A 89 20.85 10.25 -7.71
CA GLY A 89 21.92 9.26 -7.91
C GLY A 89 23.34 9.72 -7.54
N GLU A 90 23.62 11.03 -7.53
CA GLU A 90 24.95 11.57 -7.18
C GLU A 90 25.19 11.68 -5.66
N ASP A 91 24.12 11.85 -4.88
CA ASP A 91 24.19 12.04 -3.43
C ASP A 91 24.01 10.74 -2.64
N ASN A 92 23.49 9.69 -3.29
CA ASN A 92 23.35 8.37 -2.70
C ASN A 92 24.63 7.53 -2.90
N ILE A 93 24.97 6.71 -1.90
CA ILE A 93 25.92 5.60 -2.11
C ILE A 93 25.35 4.65 -3.16
N ALA A 94 26.21 3.84 -3.81
CA ALA A 94 25.76 2.81 -4.73
C ALA A 94 24.67 1.94 -4.06
N LEU A 95 23.43 2.05 -4.57
CA LEU A 95 22.28 1.34 -4.07
C LEU A 95 22.21 -0.04 -4.76
N PRO A 96 21.81 -1.10 -4.03
CA PRO A 96 21.53 -2.38 -4.66
C PRO A 96 20.27 -2.30 -5.53
N ASP A 97 20.14 -3.23 -6.47
CA ASP A 97 18.92 -3.37 -7.26
C ASP A 97 17.74 -3.75 -6.36
N CYS A 98 16.61 -3.04 -6.53
CA CYS A 98 15.37 -3.29 -5.81
C CYS A 98 14.31 -3.83 -6.79
N THR A 99 14.45 -5.07 -7.25
CA THR A 99 13.50 -5.70 -8.20
C THR A 99 12.67 -6.82 -7.59
N ALA A 100 12.92 -7.16 -6.32
CA ALA A 100 12.23 -8.25 -5.66
C ALA A 100 10.85 -7.81 -5.16
N GLU A 101 9.90 -8.74 -5.22
CA GLU A 101 8.50 -8.48 -4.86
C GLU A 101 8.02 -9.34 -3.68
N THR A 102 8.83 -10.32 -3.25
CA THR A 102 8.49 -11.30 -2.20
C THR A 102 7.94 -10.67 -0.93
N TYR A 103 8.48 -9.51 -0.53
CA TYR A 103 8.08 -8.80 0.68
C TYR A 103 7.22 -7.56 0.43
N ASN A 104 6.82 -7.30 -0.82
CA ASN A 104 5.81 -6.27 -1.12
C ASN A 104 4.55 -6.58 -0.33
N TYR A 105 4.05 -5.60 0.42
CA TYR A 105 2.97 -5.82 1.40
C TYR A 105 1.78 -6.58 0.82
N PHE A 106 1.32 -6.19 -0.38
CA PHE A 106 0.14 -6.78 -0.99
C PHE A 106 0.38 -8.20 -1.51
N ILE A 107 1.59 -8.49 -1.98
CA ILE A 107 1.96 -9.85 -2.41
C ILE A 107 2.10 -10.76 -1.18
N TYR A 108 2.81 -10.28 -0.16
CA TYR A 108 3.02 -11.03 1.09
C TYR A 108 1.70 -11.35 1.83
N HIS A 109 0.69 -10.48 1.72
CA HIS A 109 -0.62 -10.65 2.33
C HIS A 109 -1.69 -11.25 1.39
N ASP A 110 -1.29 -11.85 0.26
CA ASP A 110 -2.20 -12.46 -0.73
C ASP A 110 -3.32 -11.48 -1.18
N ALA A 111 -2.99 -10.21 -1.34
CA ALA A 111 -3.86 -9.08 -1.68
C ALA A 111 -3.50 -8.45 -3.04
N TYR A 112 -2.76 -9.18 -3.88
CA TYR A 112 -2.35 -8.78 -5.22
C TYR A 112 -3.01 -9.65 -6.30
N LEU A 113 -3.51 -9.03 -7.36
CA LEU A 113 -4.06 -9.69 -8.54
C LEU A 113 -3.33 -9.22 -9.80
N GLU A 114 -2.56 -10.11 -10.42
CA GLU A 114 -1.88 -9.85 -11.70
C GLU A 114 -2.87 -9.50 -12.83
N THR A 115 -4.02 -10.17 -12.82
CA THR A 115 -5.16 -9.88 -13.71
C THR A 115 -6.42 -9.99 -12.89
N TYR A 116 -7.35 -9.07 -13.12
CA TYR A 116 -8.61 -9.04 -12.41
C TYR A 116 -9.42 -10.31 -12.70
N SER A 117 -10.03 -10.84 -11.63
CA SER A 117 -11.07 -11.85 -11.70
C SER A 117 -12.01 -11.65 -10.52
N LEU A 118 -13.31 -11.81 -10.75
CA LEU A 118 -14.31 -11.70 -9.68
C LEU A 118 -14.02 -12.68 -8.55
N ASP A 119 -13.68 -13.93 -8.87
CA ASP A 119 -13.27 -14.93 -7.88
C ASP A 119 -12.03 -14.51 -7.09
N GLY A 120 -11.08 -13.81 -7.71
CA GLY A 120 -9.90 -13.27 -7.06
C GLY A 120 -10.23 -12.19 -6.05
N ALA A 121 -11.03 -11.21 -6.48
CA ALA A 121 -11.50 -10.14 -5.61
C ALA A 121 -12.35 -10.67 -4.47
N ALA A 122 -13.27 -11.60 -4.75
CA ALA A 122 -14.13 -12.25 -3.77
C ALA A 122 -13.31 -12.91 -2.65
N ARG A 123 -12.28 -13.71 -2.99
CA ARG A 123 -11.40 -14.33 -1.99
C ARG A 123 -10.74 -13.32 -1.06
N ILE A 124 -10.29 -12.18 -1.59
CA ILE A 124 -9.62 -11.14 -0.78
C ILE A 124 -10.64 -10.46 0.15
N LEU A 125 -11.81 -10.10 -0.37
CA LEU A 125 -12.89 -9.47 0.38
C LEU A 125 -13.45 -10.38 1.47
N GLU A 126 -13.75 -11.63 1.16
CA GLU A 126 -14.24 -12.65 2.10
C GLU A 126 -13.23 -12.91 3.22
N ARG A 127 -11.93 -12.95 2.90
CA ARG A 127 -10.87 -13.11 3.91
C ARG A 127 -10.84 -11.93 4.87
N ALA A 128 -10.89 -10.70 4.34
CA ALA A 128 -10.90 -9.49 5.15
C ALA A 128 -12.15 -9.43 6.06
N ALA A 129 -13.32 -9.70 5.47
CA ALA A 129 -14.59 -9.83 6.17
C ALA A 129 -14.55 -10.87 7.30
N SER A 130 -14.08 -12.08 7.01
CA SER A 130 -13.96 -13.18 7.98
C SER A 130 -12.98 -12.88 9.11
N ALA A 131 -12.01 -12.00 8.86
CA ALA A 131 -11.06 -11.50 9.86
C ALA A 131 -11.60 -10.30 10.67
N ALA A 132 -12.88 -9.94 10.51
CA ALA A 132 -13.52 -8.77 11.11
C ALA A 132 -12.81 -7.45 10.79
N GLN A 133 -12.16 -7.36 9.62
CA GLN A 133 -11.64 -6.10 9.10
C GLN A 133 -12.80 -5.26 8.56
N LYS A 134 -12.67 -3.93 8.61
CA LYS A 134 -13.68 -3.00 8.06
C LYS A 134 -13.49 -2.73 6.56
N MET A 135 -12.36 -3.18 6.03
CA MET A 135 -11.96 -2.97 4.65
C MET A 135 -10.98 -4.02 4.18
N ALA A 136 -10.84 -4.08 2.87
CA ALA A 136 -9.80 -4.83 2.19
C ALA A 136 -9.04 -3.91 1.23
N TYR A 137 -7.80 -4.26 0.98
CA TYR A 137 -7.00 -3.66 -0.08
C TYR A 137 -6.78 -4.71 -1.17
N ILE A 138 -6.89 -4.30 -2.42
CA ILE A 138 -6.59 -5.13 -3.58
C ILE A 138 -5.65 -4.33 -4.46
N LYS A 139 -4.43 -4.83 -4.65
CA LYS A 139 -3.46 -4.27 -5.58
C LYS A 139 -3.50 -5.02 -6.89
N PHE A 140 -3.35 -4.31 -7.99
CA PHE A 140 -3.34 -4.85 -9.34
C PHE A 140 -1.99 -4.61 -10.02
N SER A 141 -1.69 -5.37 -11.07
CA SER A 141 -0.53 -5.13 -11.92
C SER A 141 -0.61 -3.77 -12.65
N GLY A 142 -1.83 -3.31 -12.98
CA GLY A 142 -2.09 -2.03 -13.63
C GLY A 142 -3.50 -1.48 -13.42
N GLU A 143 -3.71 -0.24 -13.90
CA GLU A 143 -4.96 0.50 -13.72
C GLU A 143 -6.14 -0.14 -14.48
N GLU A 144 -5.90 -0.80 -15.62
CA GLU A 144 -6.97 -1.45 -16.40
C GLU A 144 -7.70 -2.55 -15.60
N ASP A 145 -6.95 -3.40 -14.89
CA ASP A 145 -7.53 -4.44 -14.02
C ASP A 145 -8.24 -3.84 -12.80
N MET A 146 -7.72 -2.75 -12.25
CA MET A 146 -8.37 -2.02 -11.17
C MET A 146 -9.70 -1.41 -11.61
N ASP A 147 -9.75 -0.81 -12.81
CA ASP A 147 -10.97 -0.23 -13.37
C ASP A 147 -12.03 -1.31 -13.68
N LEU A 148 -11.61 -2.49 -14.17
CA LEU A 148 -12.51 -3.65 -14.31
C LEU A 148 -13.07 -4.10 -12.97
N ALA A 149 -12.23 -4.17 -11.93
CA ALA A 149 -12.67 -4.51 -10.58
C ALA A 149 -13.68 -3.49 -10.05
N ILE A 150 -13.45 -2.19 -10.27
CA ILE A 150 -14.39 -1.14 -9.87
C ILE A 150 -15.74 -1.30 -10.57
N HIS A 151 -15.72 -1.56 -11.89
CA HIS A 151 -16.93 -1.73 -12.68
C HIS A 151 -17.77 -2.90 -12.17
N GLU A 152 -17.21 -4.11 -12.09
CA GLU A 152 -17.98 -5.29 -11.67
C GLU A 152 -18.40 -5.22 -10.19
N LEU A 153 -17.48 -4.85 -9.29
CA LEU A 153 -17.78 -4.83 -7.85
C LEU A 153 -18.81 -3.77 -7.49
N PHE A 154 -18.71 -2.55 -8.05
CA PHE A 154 -19.51 -1.40 -7.60
C PHE A 154 -20.59 -0.96 -8.58
N GLU A 155 -20.33 -0.98 -9.88
CA GLU A 155 -21.34 -0.57 -10.88
C GLU A 155 -22.34 -1.70 -11.15
N GLU A 156 -21.86 -2.93 -11.30
CA GLU A 156 -22.70 -4.14 -11.44
C GLU A 156 -23.18 -4.70 -10.10
N LYS A 157 -22.58 -4.24 -8.99
CA LYS A 157 -22.97 -4.52 -7.60
C LYS A 157 -22.67 -5.95 -7.12
N GLU A 158 -21.73 -6.64 -7.75
CA GLU A 158 -21.30 -7.99 -7.34
C GLU A 158 -20.74 -8.03 -5.90
N ILE A 159 -20.24 -6.89 -5.39
CA ILE A 159 -19.71 -6.78 -4.03
C ILE A 159 -20.70 -7.20 -2.94
N PHE A 160 -22.01 -6.95 -3.12
CA PHE A 160 -22.99 -7.26 -2.09
C PHE A 160 -23.24 -8.77 -1.96
N ASP A 161 -23.18 -9.50 -3.07
CA ASP A 161 -23.33 -10.95 -3.07
C ASP A 161 -22.09 -11.61 -2.44
N ILE A 162 -20.90 -11.09 -2.73
CA ILE A 162 -19.63 -11.50 -2.11
C ILE A 162 -19.67 -11.29 -0.59
N LEU A 163 -20.04 -10.09 -0.13
CA LEU A 163 -20.10 -9.77 1.30
C LEU A 163 -21.19 -10.57 2.01
N ALA A 164 -22.35 -10.78 1.39
CA ALA A 164 -23.39 -11.63 1.93
C ALA A 164 -22.93 -13.08 2.10
N ALA A 165 -22.18 -13.62 1.13
CA ALA A 165 -21.57 -14.95 1.21
C ALA A 165 -20.54 -15.07 2.35
N ALA A 166 -19.84 -13.97 2.67
CA ALA A 166 -18.91 -13.88 3.80
C ALA A 166 -19.60 -13.74 5.17
N GLY A 167 -20.94 -13.61 5.21
CA GLY A 167 -21.67 -13.35 6.45
C GLY A 167 -21.66 -11.88 6.88
N CYS A 168 -21.21 -10.96 6.01
CA CYS A 168 -21.30 -9.52 6.23
C CYS A 168 -22.66 -9.01 5.77
N GLU A 169 -23.58 -8.78 6.71
CA GLU A 169 -24.84 -8.08 6.45
C GLU A 169 -24.61 -6.55 6.45
N THR A 170 -23.81 -6.05 5.51
CA THR A 170 -23.65 -4.61 5.32
C THR A 170 -24.59 -4.08 4.24
N GLY A 171 -25.30 -3.00 4.54
CA GLY A 171 -26.13 -2.28 3.57
C GLY A 171 -25.34 -1.28 2.73
N THR A 172 -24.04 -1.11 2.99
CA THR A 172 -23.21 -0.07 2.37
C THR A 172 -21.80 -0.55 2.13
N ALA A 173 -21.33 -0.43 0.89
CA ALA A 173 -19.92 -0.57 0.53
C ALA A 173 -19.49 0.68 -0.26
N SER A 174 -18.25 1.11 -0.06
CA SER A 174 -17.61 2.21 -0.78
C SER A 174 -16.17 1.85 -1.13
N TYR A 175 -15.53 2.65 -1.98
CA TYR A 175 -14.13 2.46 -2.31
C TYR A 175 -13.38 3.78 -2.45
N SER A 176 -12.05 3.69 -2.34
CA SER A 176 -11.11 4.69 -2.82
C SER A 176 -10.08 4.01 -3.72
N ARG A 177 -9.42 4.81 -4.57
CA ARG A 177 -8.41 4.31 -5.51
C ARG A 177 -7.10 5.09 -5.38
N ASP A 178 -6.00 4.38 -5.46
CA ASP A 178 -4.66 4.91 -5.70
C ASP A 178 -4.22 4.48 -7.11
N ALA A 179 -4.30 5.41 -8.06
CA ALA A 179 -3.94 5.14 -9.45
C ALA A 179 -2.43 4.95 -9.65
N GLU A 180 -1.58 5.56 -8.82
CA GLU A 180 -0.12 5.47 -8.96
C GLU A 180 0.38 4.06 -8.65
N HIS A 181 -0.28 3.39 -7.70
CA HIS A 181 0.05 2.02 -7.28
C HIS A 181 -0.95 0.97 -7.74
N SER A 182 -2.01 1.38 -8.45
CA SER A 182 -3.12 0.50 -8.87
C SER A 182 -3.72 -0.26 -7.69
N ILE A 183 -4.04 0.47 -6.61
CA ILE A 183 -4.62 -0.11 -5.38
C ILE A 183 -6.07 0.35 -5.24
N LEU A 184 -6.97 -0.62 -5.13
CA LEU A 184 -8.36 -0.43 -4.74
C LEU A 184 -8.50 -0.69 -3.25
N THR A 185 -8.98 0.30 -2.50
CA THR A 185 -9.38 0.13 -1.10
C THR A 185 -10.88 0.00 -1.04
N VAL A 186 -11.38 -1.13 -0.55
CA VAL A 186 -12.80 -1.44 -0.45
C VAL A 186 -13.23 -1.38 1.00
N ASN A 187 -14.10 -0.43 1.34
CA ASN A 187 -14.67 -0.26 2.68
C ASN A 187 -16.08 -0.83 2.72
N PHE A 188 -16.34 -1.74 3.65
CA PHE A 188 -17.64 -2.38 3.82
C PHE A 188 -18.24 -2.19 5.21
N GLY A 189 -17.65 -1.30 6.03
CA GLY A 189 -18.18 -0.92 7.34
C GLY A 189 -17.99 -2.00 8.41
N TYR A 190 -18.74 -1.88 9.52
CA TYR A 190 -18.71 -2.85 10.61
C TYR A 190 -19.34 -4.19 10.16
N VAL A 191 -18.57 -5.26 10.32
CA VAL A 191 -19.02 -6.66 10.29
C VAL A 191 -19.50 -7.08 11.67
#